data_AF-A0A3D0VVU1-F1
#
_entry.id   AF-A0A3D0VVU1-F1
#
_cell.length_a   1.000
_cell.length_b   1.000
_cell.length_c   1.000
_cell.angle_alpha   90.00
_cell.angle_beta   90.00
_cell.angle_gamma   90.00
#
_symmetry.space_group_name_H-M   'P 1'
#
loop_
_entity.id
_entity.type
_entity.pdbx_description
1 polymer ?
#
loop_
_entity_poly.entity_id
_entity_poly.type
_entity_poly.pdbx_seq_one_letter_code
_entity_poly.pdbx_strand_id
1 'polypeptide(L)'
;MIPHYEHIYVVDERYFQTSLVEFIQQNGVNDLLFLNNAFSAMTGYHANNLKKLMYQVYVPPEQTEEESQAQNSRAEEPKWQGVQEDDTGNEDDDE
;
A
#
# COMPACT_ATOMS: atom_id res chain seq x y z
N MET A 1 7.37 -25.70 5.51
CA MET A 1 6.60 -24.80 6.38
C MET A 1 5.42 -24.18 5.65
N ILE A 2 5.62 -23.54 4.49
CA ILE A 2 4.53 -22.94 3.68
C ILE A 2 3.45 -23.92 3.16
N PRO A 3 3.74 -25.16 2.71
CA PRO A 3 2.72 -25.99 2.05
C PRO A 3 1.67 -26.63 2.99
N HIS A 4 1.77 -26.41 4.31
CA HIS A 4 0.83 -26.99 5.28
C HIS A 4 -0.28 -26.03 5.73
N TYR A 5 -0.21 -24.77 5.31
CA TYR A 5 -1.22 -23.76 5.62
C TYR A 5 -2.05 -23.46 4.38
N GLU A 6 -3.37 -23.44 4.56
CA GLU A 6 -4.32 -23.09 3.49
C GLU A 6 -4.28 -21.57 3.20
N HIS A 7 -4.22 -20.77 4.27
CA HIS A 7 -4.16 -19.32 4.19
C HIS A 7 -3.07 -18.77 5.11
N ILE A 8 -2.26 -17.84 4.57
CA ILE A 8 -1.18 -17.18 5.30
C ILE A 8 -1.39 -15.68 5.21
N TYR A 9 -1.53 -15.05 6.38
CA TYR A 9 -1.58 -13.60 6.51
C TYR A 9 -0.25 -13.10 7.03
N VAL A 10 0.36 -12.15 6.32
CA VAL A 10 1.61 -11.51 6.73
C VAL A 10 1.29 -10.09 7.18
N VAL A 11 1.62 -9.80 8.43
CA VAL A 11 1.38 -8.51 9.07
C VAL A 11 2.71 -7.96 9.57
N ASP A 12 2.98 -6.70 9.30
CA ASP A 12 4.13 -5.97 9.81
C ASP A 12 3.69 -5.07 10.98
N GLU A 13 4.32 -5.21 12.15
CA GLU A 13 3.90 -4.48 13.34
C GLU A 13 4.03 -2.95 13.23
N ARG A 14 4.79 -2.45 12.25
CA ARG A 14 5.05 -1.02 12.06
C ARG A 14 3.98 -0.32 11.25
N TYR A 15 3.27 -1.06 10.40
CA TYR A 15 2.35 -0.51 9.40
C TYR A 15 0.94 -1.03 9.52
N PHE A 16 0.72 -2.13 10.25
CA PHE A 16 -0.64 -2.53 10.56
C PHE A 16 -1.30 -1.42 11.36
N GLN A 17 -2.54 -1.09 11.03
CA GLN A 17 -3.25 0.05 11.60
C GLN A 17 -4.55 -0.36 12.31
N THR A 18 -4.90 -1.64 12.28
CA THR A 18 -6.11 -2.17 12.91
C THR A 18 -5.76 -3.10 14.08
N SER A 19 -6.80 -3.56 14.79
CA SER A 19 -6.68 -4.50 15.90
C SER A 19 -6.29 -5.88 15.38
N LEU A 20 -5.12 -6.39 15.77
CA LEU A 20 -4.70 -7.75 15.41
C LEU A 20 -5.65 -8.81 15.98
N VAL A 21 -6.22 -8.56 17.18
CA VAL A 21 -7.15 -9.49 17.82
C VAL A 21 -8.43 -9.62 16.98
N GLU A 22 -8.98 -8.49 16.51
CA GLU A 22 -10.16 -8.51 15.64
C GLU A 22 -9.85 -9.17 14.30
N PHE A 23 -8.67 -8.88 13.73
CA PHE A 23 -8.22 -9.51 12.49
C PHE A 23 -8.15 -11.04 12.61
N ILE A 24 -7.55 -11.55 13.69
CA ILE A 24 -7.48 -13.00 13.96
C ILE A 24 -8.87 -13.62 14.05
N GLN A 25 -9.81 -12.96 14.74
CA GLN A 25 -11.17 -13.46 14.92
C GLN A 25 -11.97 -13.44 13.61
N GLN A 26 -11.88 -12.36 12.83
CA GLN A 26 -12.61 -12.20 11.57
C GLN A 26 -12.14 -13.19 10.51
N ASN A 27 -10.83 -13.45 10.46
CA ASN A 27 -10.23 -14.35 9.47
C ASN A 27 -10.16 -15.81 9.94
N GLY A 28 -10.58 -16.11 11.17
CA GLY A 28 -10.53 -17.46 11.73
C GLY A 28 -9.10 -18.02 11.78
N VAL A 29 -8.13 -17.19 12.20
CA VAL A 29 -6.72 -17.59 12.25
C VAL A 29 -6.48 -18.47 13.47
N ASN A 30 -6.00 -19.69 13.25
CA ASN A 30 -5.75 -20.67 14.32
C ASN A 30 -4.33 -20.59 14.88
N ASP A 31 -3.36 -20.27 14.03
CA ASP A 31 -1.94 -20.25 14.38
C ASP A 31 -1.35 -18.85 14.19
N LEU A 32 -0.59 -18.38 15.19
CA LEU A 32 0.10 -17.09 15.16
C LEU A 32 1.60 -17.30 15.33
N LEU A 33 2.38 -16.75 14.40
CA LEU A 33 3.84 -16.84 14.41
C LEU A 33 4.45 -15.43 14.42
N PHE A 34 5.27 -15.13 15.44
CA PHE A 34 6.07 -13.92 15.47
C PHE A 34 7.44 -14.18 14.86
N LEU A 35 7.71 -13.52 13.73
CA LEU A 35 9.00 -13.57 13.06
C LEU A 35 9.70 -12.24 13.22
N ASN A 36 10.63 -12.18 14.17
CA ASN A 36 11.47 -11.01 14.35
C ASN A 36 12.93 -11.42 14.36
N ASN A 37 13.81 -10.54 13.86
CA ASN A 37 15.24 -10.79 14.02
C ASN A 37 15.64 -10.60 15.50
N ALA A 38 16.71 -11.26 15.94
CA ALA A 38 17.12 -11.25 17.36
C ALA A 38 17.43 -9.84 17.89
N PHE A 39 17.95 -8.95 17.04
CA PHE A 39 18.29 -7.57 17.43
C PHE A 39 17.04 -6.71 17.61
N SER A 40 16.07 -6.82 16.70
CA SER A 40 14.78 -6.12 16.74
C SER A 40 13.95 -6.59 17.93
N ALA A 41 13.91 -7.90 18.19
CA ALA A 41 13.21 -8.47 19.34
C ALA A 41 13.72 -7.94 20.70
N MET A 42 14.99 -7.54 20.78
CA MET A 42 15.62 -7.07 22.02
C MET A 42 15.38 -5.58 22.32
N THR A 43 14.72 -4.84 21.43
CA THR A 43 14.48 -3.41 21.66
C THR A 43 13.12 -3.13 22.30
N GLY A 44 13.06 -2.12 23.16
CA GLY A 44 11.79 -1.62 23.70
C GLY A 44 10.85 -1.08 22.61
N TYR A 45 11.38 -0.64 21.47
CA TYR A 45 10.59 -0.13 20.33
C TYR A 45 9.68 -1.22 19.77
N HIS A 46 10.23 -2.37 19.37
CA HIS A 46 9.44 -3.48 18.83
C HIS A 46 8.50 -4.07 19.88
N ALA A 47 8.92 -4.16 21.14
CA ALA A 47 8.04 -4.60 22.23
C ALA A 47 6.82 -3.68 22.41
N ASN A 48 7.00 -2.36 22.28
CA ASN A 48 5.90 -1.40 22.35
C ASN A 48 4.99 -1.48 21.12
N ASN A 49 5.55 -1.68 19.92
CA ASN A 49 4.76 -1.87 18.71
C ASN A 49 3.89 -3.13 18.81
N LEU A 50 4.43 -4.23 19.32
CA LEU A 50 3.65 -5.47 19.51
C LEU A 50 2.50 -5.28 20.50
N LYS A 51 2.68 -4.49 21.56
CA LYS A 51 1.61 -4.15 22.50
C LYS A 51 0.53 -3.29 21.85
N LYS A 52 0.91 -2.30 21.04
CA LYS A 52 -0.03 -1.46 20.30
C LYS A 52 -0.81 -2.28 19.28
N LEU A 53 -0.14 -3.20 18.59
CA LEU A 53 -0.70 -4.06 17.55
C LEU A 53 -1.94 -4.83 18.01
N MET A 54 -2.04 -5.18 19.30
CA MET A 54 -3.18 -5.91 19.84
C MET A 54 -4.51 -5.18 19.66
N TYR A 55 -4.56 -3.86 19.91
CA TYR A 55 -5.81 -3.09 20.02
C TYR A 55 -5.74 -1.69 19.38
N GLN A 56 -4.76 -1.42 18.52
CA GLN A 56 -4.65 -0.14 17.84
C GLN A 56 -5.79 0.08 16.84
N VAL A 57 -6.14 1.36 16.65
CA VAL A 57 -7.22 1.80 15.75
C VAL A 57 -6.64 2.76 14.74
N TYR A 58 -7.06 2.63 13.49
CA TYR A 58 -6.62 3.51 12.42
C TYR A 58 -7.15 4.92 12.67
N VAL A 59 -6.23 5.88 12.74
CA VAL A 59 -6.54 7.31 12.76
C VAL A 59 -6.11 7.87 11.41
N PRO A 60 -7.07 8.28 10.55
CA PRO A 60 -6.74 8.94 9.30
C PRO A 60 -5.88 10.19 9.57
N PRO A 61 -4.85 10.45 8.76
CA PRO A 61 -4.15 11.73 8.84
C PRO A 61 -5.15 12.86 8.58
N GLU A 62 -5.09 13.93 9.39
CA GLU A 62 -5.86 15.14 9.12
C GLU A 62 -5.45 15.68 7.75
N GLN A 63 -6.41 15.82 6.83
CA GLN A 63 -6.14 16.44 5.53
C GLN A 63 -5.75 17.90 5.77
N THR A 64 -4.49 18.23 5.51
CA THR A 64 -4.07 19.62 5.49
C THR A 64 -4.64 20.28 4.22
N GLU A 65 -4.96 21.57 4.29
CA GLU A 65 -5.55 22.33 3.17
C GLU A 65 -4.67 22.28 1.90
N GLU A 66 -3.36 22.05 2.06
CA GLU A 66 -2.39 21.92 0.96
C GLU A 66 -2.57 20.64 0.13
N GLU A 67 -2.89 19.50 0.76
CA GLU A 67 -3.11 18.23 0.05
C GLU A 67 -4.43 18.23 -0.73
N SER A 68 -5.44 18.92 -0.20
CA SER A 68 -6.75 19.08 -0.86
C SER A 68 -6.66 19.91 -2.14
N GLN A 69 -5.81 20.94 -2.17
CA GLN A 69 -5.58 21.77 -3.36
C GLN A 69 -4.73 21.05 -4.42
N ALA A 70 -3.75 20.23 -4.00
CA ALA A 70 -2.93 19.42 -4.89
C ALA A 70 -3.72 18.28 -5.58
N GLN A 71 -4.70 17.67 -4.90
CA GLN A 71 -5.57 16.66 -5.52
C GLN A 71 -6.58 17.28 -6.49
N ASN A 72 -7.10 18.48 -6.20
CA ASN A 72 -8.06 19.16 -7.08
C ASN A 72 -7.41 19.68 -8.38
N SER A 73 -6.10 19.97 -8.36
CA SER A 73 -5.34 20.44 -9.53
C SER A 73 -4.81 19.31 -10.43
N ARG A 74 -4.80 18.06 -9.95
CA ARG A 74 -4.35 16.89 -10.73
C ARG A 74 -5.46 16.23 -11.56
N ALA A 75 -6.72 16.62 -11.37
CA ALA A 75 -7.86 16.11 -12.13
C ALA A 75 -7.98 16.70 -13.55
N GLU A 76 -7.21 17.74 -13.89
CA GLU A 76 -7.12 18.29 -15.24
C GLU A 76 -5.81 17.88 -15.92
N GLU A 77 -5.62 16.58 -16.17
CA GLU A 77 -4.64 16.17 -17.17
C GLU A 77 -5.19 16.55 -18.57
N PRO A 78 -4.47 17.34 -19.39
CA PRO A 78 -4.93 17.64 -20.74
C PRO A 78 -5.00 16.32 -21.53
N LYS A 79 -6.19 16.03 -22.06
CA LYS A 79 -6.41 14.91 -22.98
C LYS A 79 -5.41 15.02 -24.14
N TRP A 80 -4.43 14.11 -24.19
CA TRP A 80 -3.53 13.96 -25.33
C TRP A 80 -4.34 13.91 -26.63
N GLN A 81 -4.25 14.94 -27.46
CA GLN A 81 -4.68 14.88 -28.85
C GLN A 81 -3.50 14.31 -29.62
N GLY A 82 -3.65 13.05 -30.06
CA GLY A 82 -2.62 12.33 -30.79
C GLY A 82 -2.09 13.13 -31.98
N VAL A 83 -0.80 12.97 -32.26
CA VAL A 83 -0.19 13.40 -33.53
C VAL A 83 -0.99 12.75 -34.66
N GLN A 84 -1.58 13.56 -35.53
CA GLN A 84 -2.09 13.08 -36.82
C GLN A 84 -0.86 12.71 -37.64
N GLU A 85 -0.73 11.44 -37.99
CA GLU A 85 0.17 11.02 -39.06
C GLU A 85 -0.50 11.43 -40.37
N ASP A 86 -0.08 12.56 -40.91
CA ASP A 86 -0.34 13.00 -42.27
C ASP A 86 0.44 12.09 -43.24
N ASP A 87 -0.22 10.99 -43.59
CA ASP A 87 0.01 10.23 -44.82
C ASP A 87 -0.29 11.14 -46.02
N THR A 88 0.74 11.80 -46.54
CA THR A 88 0.75 12.27 -47.92
C THR A 88 1.97 11.70 -48.63
N GLY A 89 1.82 10.47 -49.12
CA GLY A 89 2.51 10.07 -50.33
C GLY A 89 2.09 11.01 -51.48
N ASN A 90 3.07 11.68 -52.08
CA ASN A 90 2.97 12.11 -53.47
C ASN A 90 4.30 11.76 -54.15
N GLU A 91 4.24 10.71 -54.96
CA GLU A 91 5.14 10.50 -56.09
C GLU A 91 5.04 11.72 -57.00
N ASP A 92 6.15 12.30 -57.46
CA ASP A 92 6.25 12.92 -58.78
C ASP A 92 7.74 13.12 -59.16
N ASP A 93 7.99 12.74 -60.40
CA ASP A 93 9.24 12.62 -61.17
C ASP A 93 9.96 13.95 -61.51
N ASP A 94 11.24 13.77 -61.89
CA ASP A 94 12.04 14.49 -62.90
C ASP A 94 12.24 16.03 -62.84
N GLU A 95 13.51 16.45 -62.61
CA GLU A 95 14.37 17.13 -63.63
C GLU A 95 15.87 17.14 -63.23
#